data_AF-A0ABC8LJZ1-F1
#
_entry.id   AF-A0ABC8LJZ1-F1
#
_cell.length_a   1.000
_cell.length_b   1.000
_cell.length_c   1.000
_cell.angle_alpha   90.00
_cell.angle_beta   90.00
_cell.angle_gamma   90.00
#
_symmetry.space_group_name_H-M   'P 1'
#
loop_
_entity.id
_entity.type
_entity.pdbx_description
1 polymer ?
#
loop_
_entity_poly.entity_id
_entity_poly.type
_entity_poly.pdbx_seq_one_letter_code
_entity_poly.pdbx_strand_id
1 'polypeptide(L)'
;MASDPKLKAEIGPDGLAREAPVIAYTEKIIEEEQLQLRKYIEENYSKIRDVEREFGNLTLEMKLTAGPKKAALEHLRKKIEVCTEKIHAAKLKEDEARKAYEAASKVVKDEEAIKQSLCDDLNRLVHEPETKSGADSSPAATSANQAHQENNHGKEEGGKEQGQKPATADGESKAKKKPQIQGRGRGIGIMNKGRGGWTGSGFDVDGRN
;
A
#
# COMPACT_ATOMS: atom_id res chain seq x y z
N MET A 1 13.84 -62.59 -43.94
CA MET A 1 14.86 -62.45 -42.88
C MET A 1 16.22 -62.66 -43.54
N ALA A 2 16.88 -61.58 -43.97
CA ALA A 2 18.22 -61.68 -44.53
C ALA A 2 19.21 -61.70 -43.36
N SER A 3 19.85 -62.84 -43.11
CA SER A 3 20.86 -62.97 -42.07
C SER A 3 22.14 -62.27 -42.54
N ASP A 4 22.63 -61.31 -41.76
CA ASP A 4 23.87 -60.61 -42.08
C ASP A 4 25.04 -61.60 -42.17
N PRO A 5 25.79 -61.63 -43.29
CA PRO A 5 26.82 -62.63 -43.53
C PRO A 5 28.02 -62.53 -42.56
N LYS A 6 28.15 -61.40 -41.83
CA LYS A 6 29.17 -61.18 -40.80
C LYS A 6 28.86 -61.87 -39.46
N LEU A 7 27.66 -62.42 -39.29
CA LEU A 7 27.20 -63.05 -38.05
C LEU A 7 27.28 -64.59 -38.08
N LYS A 8 27.94 -65.17 -39.08
CA LYS A 8 28.15 -66.63 -39.18
C LYS A 8 29.32 -67.07 -38.29
N ALA A 9 29.12 -68.13 -37.50
CA ALA A 9 30.18 -68.70 -36.66
C ALA A 9 31.36 -69.19 -37.51
N GLU A 10 32.57 -68.75 -37.15
CA GLU A 10 33.81 -69.16 -37.80
C GLU A 10 34.37 -70.37 -37.04
N ILE A 11 34.50 -71.51 -37.71
CA ILE A 11 35.01 -72.76 -37.11
C ILE A 11 36.53 -72.76 -37.23
N GLY A 12 37.24 -72.86 -36.11
CA GLY A 12 38.69 -72.90 -36.06
C GLY A 12 39.28 -74.19 -36.68
N PRO A 13 40.58 -74.21 -37.01
CA PRO A 13 41.26 -75.39 -37.56
C PRO A 13 41.29 -76.60 -36.60
N ASP A 14 40.94 -76.39 -35.34
CA ASP A 14 40.76 -77.35 -34.25
C ASP A 14 39.33 -77.91 -34.17
N GLY A 15 38.40 -77.45 -35.04
CA GLY A 15 37.00 -77.90 -35.05
C GLY A 15 36.12 -77.25 -33.98
N LEU A 16 36.67 -76.31 -33.19
CA LEU A 16 35.91 -75.55 -32.20
C LEU A 16 35.31 -74.30 -32.84
N ALA A 17 34.05 -74.00 -32.54
CA ALA A 17 33.44 -72.75 -32.96
C ALA A 17 34.10 -71.60 -32.19
N ARG A 18 34.73 -70.66 -32.91
CA ARG A 18 35.14 -69.38 -32.33
C ARG A 18 33.89 -68.63 -31.90
N GLU A 19 34.01 -67.80 -30.86
CA GLU A 19 32.89 -67.03 -30.28
C GLU A 19 31.95 -66.55 -31.39
N ALA A 20 30.69 -66.98 -31.31
CA ALA A 20 29.75 -66.74 -32.39
C ALA A 20 29.65 -65.22 -32.59
N PRO A 21 29.88 -64.67 -33.79
CA PRO A 21 29.94 -63.23 -34.00
C PRO A 21 28.63 -62.51 -33.66
N VAL A 22 27.51 -63.24 -33.57
CA VAL A 22 26.25 -62.78 -32.94
C VAL A 22 26.43 -62.43 -31.47
N ILE A 23 27.08 -63.30 -30.69
CA ILE A 23 27.30 -63.13 -29.25
C ILE A 23 28.17 -61.89 -29.01
N ALA A 24 29.31 -61.79 -29.70
CA ALA A 24 30.19 -60.62 -29.59
C ALA A 24 29.51 -59.30 -30.00
N TYR A 25 28.65 -59.33 -31.04
CA TYR A 25 27.87 -58.16 -31.44
C TYR A 25 26.82 -57.78 -30.40
N THR A 26 26.10 -58.75 -29.83
CA THR A 26 25.12 -58.49 -28.78
C THR A 26 25.76 -58.01 -27.48
N GLU A 27 26.92 -58.55 -27.10
CA GLU A 27 27.69 -58.09 -25.94
C GLU A 27 28.11 -56.63 -26.09
N LYS A 28 28.58 -56.24 -27.28
CA LYS A 28 28.92 -54.84 -27.56
C LYS A 28 27.73 -53.90 -27.42
N ILE A 29 26.55 -54.29 -27.90
CA ILE A 29 25.32 -53.49 -27.74
C ILE A 29 24.97 -53.35 -26.25
N ILE A 30 25.01 -54.45 -25.50
CA ILE A 30 24.72 -54.45 -24.07
C ILE A 30 25.72 -53.54 -23.33
N GLU A 31 27.01 -53.60 -23.64
CA GLU A 31 28.01 -52.73 -23.04
C GLU A 31 27.76 -51.24 -23.33
N GLU A 32 27.39 -50.91 -24.57
CA GLU A 32 27.05 -49.54 -24.97
C GLU A 32 25.82 -49.02 -24.20
N GLU A 33 24.75 -49.82 -24.08
CA GLU A 33 23.56 -49.47 -23.30
C GLU A 33 23.87 -49.33 -21.80
N GLN A 34 24.67 -50.23 -21.24
CA GLN A 34 25.12 -50.15 -19.84
C GLN A 34 25.93 -48.88 -19.58
N LEU A 35 26.79 -48.49 -20.52
CA LEU A 35 27.57 -47.26 -20.43
C LEU A 35 26.67 -46.02 -20.49
N GLN A 36 25.68 -46.01 -21.39
CA GLN A 36 24.70 -44.92 -21.49
C GLN A 36 23.87 -44.81 -20.21
N LEU A 37 23.40 -45.93 -19.66
CA LEU A 37 22.63 -45.96 -18.42
C LEU A 37 23.45 -45.41 -17.24
N ARG A 38 24.73 -45.79 -17.13
CA ARG A 38 25.62 -45.26 -16.08
C ARG A 38 25.80 -43.76 -16.18
N LYS A 39 26.03 -43.22 -17.40
CA LYS A 39 26.11 -41.76 -17.62
C LYS A 39 24.82 -41.07 -17.25
N TYR A 40 23.68 -41.62 -17.66
CA TYR A 40 22.37 -41.05 -17.35
C TYR A 40 22.10 -41.01 -15.84
N ILE A 41 22.46 -42.07 -15.13
CA ILE A 41 22.34 -42.14 -13.66
C ILE A 41 23.25 -41.10 -13.01
N GLU A 42 24.52 -41.02 -13.42
CA GLU A 42 25.48 -40.05 -12.90
C GLU A 42 25.02 -38.61 -13.11
N GLU A 43 24.55 -38.28 -14.32
CA GLU A 43 23.99 -36.96 -14.64
C GLU A 43 22.78 -36.63 -13.77
N ASN A 44 21.86 -37.57 -13.56
CA ASN A 44 20.69 -37.35 -12.70
C ASN A 44 21.09 -37.12 -11.24
N TYR A 45 22.02 -37.90 -10.69
CA TYR A 45 22.53 -37.67 -9.34
C TYR A 45 23.28 -36.34 -9.23
N SER A 46 23.96 -35.89 -10.29
CA SER A 46 24.53 -34.54 -10.31
C SER A 46 23.44 -33.47 -10.26
N LYS A 47 22.42 -33.57 -11.11
CA LYS A 47 21.29 -32.63 -11.14
C LYS A 47 20.56 -32.54 -9.80
N ILE A 48 20.31 -33.69 -9.16
CA ILE A 48 19.68 -33.74 -7.83
C ILE A 48 20.53 -32.96 -6.82
N ARG A 49 21.84 -33.21 -6.78
CA ARG A 49 22.76 -32.52 -5.85
C ARG A 49 22.81 -31.02 -6.09
N ASP A 50 22.77 -30.58 -7.35
CA ASP A 50 22.77 -29.16 -7.69
C ASP A 50 21.47 -28.49 -7.23
N VAL A 51 20.32 -29.12 -7.49
CA VAL A 51 19.02 -28.63 -7.00
C VAL A 51 18.96 -28.60 -5.47
N GLU A 52 19.46 -29.63 -4.78
CA GLU A 52 19.51 -29.66 -3.31
C GLU A 52 20.37 -28.52 -2.75
N ARG A 53 21.49 -28.21 -3.41
CA ARG A 53 22.36 -27.09 -3.04
C ARG A 53 21.66 -25.75 -3.23
N GLU A 54 21.01 -25.55 -4.38
CA GLU A 54 20.23 -24.33 -4.65
C GLU A 54 19.08 -24.16 -3.66
N PHE A 55 18.37 -25.24 -3.36
CA PHE A 55 17.29 -25.24 -2.38
C PHE A 55 17.79 -24.89 -0.97
N GLY A 56 18.95 -25.43 -0.57
CA GLY A 56 19.63 -25.08 0.67
C GLY A 56 20.01 -23.59 0.74
N ASN A 57 20.58 -23.06 -0.35
CA ASN A 57 20.95 -21.65 -0.46
C ASN A 57 19.72 -20.73 -0.36
N LEU A 58 18.66 -21.04 -1.10
CA LEU A 58 17.42 -20.26 -1.09
C LEU A 58 16.76 -20.27 0.30
N THR A 59 16.76 -21.42 0.97
CA THR A 59 16.24 -21.55 2.34
C THR A 59 17.03 -20.67 3.32
N LEU A 60 18.35 -20.63 3.19
CA LEU A 60 19.20 -19.78 4.02
C LEU A 60 18.94 -18.30 3.75
N GLU A 61 18.85 -17.89 2.48
CA GLU A 61 18.54 -16.52 2.08
C GLU A 61 17.19 -16.07 2.65
N MET A 62 16.16 -16.91 2.57
CA MET A 62 14.85 -16.62 3.15
C MET A 62 14.93 -16.42 4.67
N LYS A 63 15.71 -17.24 5.39
CA LYS A 63 15.92 -17.10 6.84
C LYS A 63 16.66 -15.81 7.21
N LEU A 64 17.70 -15.45 6.44
CA LEU A 64 18.49 -14.25 6.69
C LEU A 64 17.72 -12.96 6.37
N THR A 65 16.91 -12.98 5.32
CA THR A 65 16.13 -11.81 4.86
C THR A 65 14.79 -11.64 5.58
N ALA A 66 14.25 -12.71 6.19
CA ALA A 66 12.99 -12.66 6.90
C ALA A 66 12.96 -11.64 8.04
N GLY A 67 14.07 -11.44 8.77
CA GLY A 67 14.11 -10.53 9.92
C GLY A 67 13.88 -9.05 9.53
N PRO A 68 14.80 -8.43 8.77
CA PRO A 68 14.68 -7.02 8.40
C PRO A 68 13.43 -6.71 7.56
N LYS A 69 13.07 -7.60 6.62
CA LYS A 69 11.88 -7.42 5.77
C LYS A 69 10.59 -7.49 6.59
N LYS A 70 10.47 -8.45 7.51
CA LYS A 70 9.30 -8.58 8.40
C LYS A 70 9.18 -7.39 9.35
N ALA A 71 10.30 -6.94 9.93
CA ALA A 71 10.31 -5.77 10.81
C ALA A 71 9.86 -4.49 10.08
N ALA A 72 10.32 -4.28 8.85
CA ALA A 72 9.90 -3.15 8.02
C ALA A 72 8.40 -3.20 7.71
N LEU A 73 7.87 -4.37 7.34
CA LEU A 73 6.43 -4.57 7.08
C LEU A 73 5.59 -4.35 8.34
N GLU A 74 6.02 -4.85 9.50
CA GLU A 74 5.32 -4.66 10.77
C GLU A 74 5.29 -3.18 11.18
N HIS A 75 6.38 -2.46 10.97
CA HIS A 75 6.44 -1.02 11.23
C HIS A 75 5.51 -0.22 10.32
N LEU A 76 5.42 -0.56 9.03
CA LEU A 76 4.46 0.05 8.10
C LEU A 76 3.01 -0.24 8.53
N ARG A 77 2.72 -1.48 8.96
CA ARG A 77 1.40 -1.84 9.49
C ARG A 77 1.01 -0.99 10.70
N LYS A 78 1.91 -0.83 11.68
CA LYS A 78 1.68 0.03 12.85
C LYS A 78 1.45 1.49 12.47
N LYS A 79 2.21 2.01 11.49
CA LYS A 79 1.98 3.37 10.97
C LYS A 79 0.60 3.53 10.34
N ILE A 80 0.14 2.55 9.57
CA ILE A 80 -1.20 2.55 8.95
C ILE A 80 -2.28 2.54 10.03
N GLU A 81 -2.14 1.71 11.06
CA GLU A 81 -3.08 1.62 12.18
C GLU A 81 -3.22 2.97 12.91
N VAL A 82 -2.09 3.57 13.31
CA VAL A 82 -2.07 4.90 13.95
C VAL A 82 -2.66 5.99 13.04
N CYS A 83 -2.36 5.96 11.74
CA CYS A 83 -2.95 6.92 10.80
C CYS A 83 -4.47 6.73 10.67
N THR A 84 -4.96 5.49 10.69
CA THR A 84 -6.39 5.17 10.60
C THR A 84 -7.14 5.68 11.84
N GLU A 85 -6.58 5.47 13.03
CA GLU A 85 -7.14 6.01 14.28
C GLU A 85 -7.19 7.55 14.28
N LYS A 86 -6.11 8.19 13.79
CA LYS A 86 -6.08 9.66 13.65
C LYS A 86 -7.14 10.17 12.67
N ILE A 87 -7.36 9.48 11.55
CA ILE A 87 -8.41 9.82 10.58
C ILE A 87 -9.78 9.71 11.25
N HIS A 88 -10.02 8.64 12.01
CA HIS A 88 -11.29 8.45 12.71
C HIS A 88 -11.55 9.58 13.72
N ALA A 89 -10.55 9.92 14.54
CA ALA A 89 -10.64 11.02 15.50
C ALA A 89 -10.86 12.38 14.81
N ALA A 90 -10.20 12.62 13.67
CA ALA A 90 -10.37 13.85 12.90
C ALA A 90 -11.78 13.95 12.29
N LYS A 91 -12.33 12.85 11.76
CA LYS A 91 -13.71 12.80 11.22
C LYS A 91 -14.75 13.10 12.29
N LEU A 92 -14.60 12.53 13.48
CA LEU A 92 -15.53 12.80 14.58
C LEU A 92 -15.54 14.30 14.95
N LYS A 93 -14.37 14.94 14.99
CA LYS A 93 -14.26 16.39 15.20
C LYS A 93 -14.82 17.21 14.04
N GLU A 94 -14.63 16.75 12.81
CA GLU A 94 -15.21 17.39 11.62
C GLU A 94 -16.73 17.39 11.68
N ASP A 95 -17.35 16.27 12.06
CA ASP A 95 -18.80 16.14 12.17
C ASP A 95 -19.35 17.02 13.31
N GLU A 96 -18.67 17.10 14.45
CA GLU A 96 -19.02 18.02 15.54
C GLU A 96 -18.95 19.49 15.09
N ALA A 97 -17.88 19.88 14.40
CA ALA A 97 -17.72 21.23 13.87
C ALA A 97 -18.78 21.56 12.82
N ARG A 98 -19.15 20.60 11.96
CA ARG A 98 -20.22 20.76 10.96
C ARG A 98 -21.56 21.03 11.64
N LYS A 99 -21.91 20.25 12.67
CA LYS A 99 -23.14 20.46 13.44
C LYS A 99 -23.17 21.84 14.12
N ALA A 100 -22.06 22.28 14.69
CA ALA A 100 -21.95 23.60 15.31
C ALA A 100 -22.12 24.72 14.27
N TYR A 101 -21.51 24.58 13.09
CA TYR A 101 -21.66 25.52 11.99
C TYR A 101 -23.10 25.61 11.49
N GLU A 102 -23.77 24.47 11.31
CA GLU A 102 -25.18 24.42 10.88
C GLU A 102 -26.10 25.13 11.89
N ALA A 103 -25.89 24.89 13.19
CA ALA A 103 -26.64 25.57 14.24
C ALA A 103 -26.41 27.09 14.21
N ALA A 104 -25.16 27.54 14.10
CA ALA A 104 -24.84 28.96 14.00
C ALA A 104 -25.44 29.61 12.73
N SER A 105 -25.37 28.91 11.58
CA SER A 105 -25.96 29.39 10.33
C SER A 105 -27.47 29.53 10.42
N LYS A 106 -28.15 28.62 11.14
CA LYS A 106 -29.58 28.74 11.39
C LYS A 106 -29.91 29.99 12.20
N VAL A 107 -29.18 30.26 13.29
CA VAL A 107 -29.39 31.46 14.11
C VAL A 107 -29.25 32.73 13.29
N VAL A 108 -28.22 32.82 12.43
CA VAL A 108 -28.04 33.99 11.55
C VAL A 108 -29.25 34.19 10.63
N LYS A 109 -29.75 33.12 10.01
CA LYS A 109 -30.93 33.18 9.14
C LYS A 109 -32.19 33.61 9.90
N ASP A 110 -32.39 33.10 11.10
CA ASP A 110 -33.54 33.44 11.95
C ASP A 110 -33.48 34.93 12.34
N GLU A 111 -32.32 35.44 12.73
CA GLU A 111 -32.10 36.88 13.03
C GLU A 111 -32.25 37.78 11.79
N GLU A 112 -31.77 37.34 10.63
CA GLU A 112 -31.97 38.06 9.36
C GLU A 112 -33.46 38.14 8.98
N ALA A 113 -34.22 37.07 9.20
CA ALA A 113 -35.66 37.06 8.98
C ALA A 113 -36.40 37.99 9.95
N ILE A 114 -36.02 37.99 11.23
CA ILE A 114 -36.56 38.93 12.23
C ILE A 114 -36.26 40.37 11.80
N LYS A 115 -35.00 40.66 11.44
CA LYS A 115 -34.61 41.98 10.95
C LYS A 115 -35.44 42.40 9.73
N GLN A 116 -35.64 41.51 8.76
CA GLN A 116 -36.46 41.82 7.58
C GLN A 116 -37.90 42.15 7.96
N SER A 117 -38.52 41.35 8.83
CA SER A 117 -39.89 41.62 9.31
C SER A 117 -40.01 42.97 10.02
N LEU A 118 -39.02 43.34 10.83
CA LEU A 118 -38.98 44.65 11.50
C LEU A 118 -38.80 45.81 10.52
N CYS A 119 -37.99 45.62 9.48
CA CYS A 119 -37.86 46.62 8.41
C CYS A 119 -39.17 46.81 7.66
N ASP A 120 -39.89 45.72 7.37
CA ASP A 120 -41.18 45.76 6.69
C ASP A 120 -42.24 46.46 7.57
N ASP A 121 -42.28 46.16 8.87
CA ASP A 121 -43.18 46.82 9.84
C ASP A 121 -42.87 48.31 10.00
N LEU A 122 -41.59 48.69 10.05
CA LEU A 122 -41.19 50.10 10.09
C LEU A 122 -41.60 50.84 8.82
N ASN A 123 -41.41 50.23 7.65
CA ASN A 123 -41.85 50.82 6.38
C ASN A 123 -43.38 51.00 6.35
N ARG A 124 -44.14 50.04 6.91
CA ARG A 124 -45.60 50.19 7.06
C ARG A 124 -45.94 51.37 7.96
N LEU A 125 -45.32 51.50 9.12
CA LEU A 125 -45.59 52.60 10.05
C LEU A 125 -45.24 53.97 9.46
N VAL A 126 -44.16 54.05 8.67
CA VAL A 126 -43.75 55.28 7.96
C VAL A 126 -44.70 55.62 6.81
N HIS A 127 -45.38 54.63 6.22
CA HIS A 127 -46.31 54.81 5.11
C HIS A 127 -47.80 54.76 5.53
N GLU A 128 -48.11 54.47 6.79
CA GLU A 128 -49.43 54.69 7.36
C GLU A 128 -49.67 56.21 7.45
N PRO A 129 -50.65 56.77 6.73
CA PRO A 129 -50.90 58.21 6.79
C PRO A 129 -51.51 58.57 8.15
N GLU A 130 -50.83 59.44 8.91
CA GLU A 130 -51.42 60.17 10.03
C GLU A 130 -52.52 61.12 9.52
N THR A 131 -53.68 60.63 9.06
CA THR A 131 -54.84 61.51 8.80
C THR A 131 -56.18 60.81 9.01
N LYS A 132 -56.67 60.80 10.26
CA LYS A 132 -58.08 61.08 10.56
C LYS A 132 -58.16 62.25 11.54
N SER A 133 -57.98 63.47 11.02
CA SER A 133 -58.69 64.68 11.46
C SER A 133 -58.31 65.86 10.56
N GLY A 134 -59.30 66.58 10.05
CA GLY A 134 -59.10 67.88 9.39
C GLY A 134 -59.58 67.91 7.94
N ALA A 135 -60.59 68.72 7.68
CA ALA A 135 -61.27 68.90 6.40
C ALA A 135 -60.44 69.71 5.37
N ASP A 136 -60.87 69.53 4.12
CA ASP A 136 -60.80 70.43 2.96
C ASP A 136 -59.50 70.66 2.15
N SER A 137 -59.76 70.62 0.83
CA SER A 137 -59.07 71.25 -0.32
C SER A 137 -57.88 70.54 -1.01
N SER A 138 -58.16 70.07 -2.24
CA SER A 138 -57.25 70.08 -3.39
C SER A 138 -56.97 71.54 -3.84
N PRO A 139 -55.92 71.88 -4.66
CA PRO A 139 -55.39 71.06 -5.77
C PRO A 139 -53.87 71.18 -6.11
N ALA A 140 -53.48 70.40 -7.14
CA ALA A 140 -52.54 70.71 -8.23
C ALA A 140 -51.00 70.77 -8.02
N ALA A 141 -50.33 69.78 -8.65
CA ALA A 141 -49.31 69.87 -9.70
C ALA A 141 -47.92 70.55 -9.50
N THR A 142 -46.92 69.81 -10.04
CA THR A 142 -45.65 70.27 -10.66
C THR A 142 -44.46 70.52 -9.73
N SER A 143 -43.39 69.72 -9.85
CA SER A 143 -42.18 70.11 -10.61
C SER A 143 -41.06 69.09 -10.48
N ALA A 144 -40.37 68.91 -11.60
CA ALA A 144 -39.17 68.12 -11.81
C ALA A 144 -38.03 68.50 -10.85
N ASN A 145 -37.17 67.52 -10.55
CA ASN A 145 -35.75 67.74 -10.68
C ASN A 145 -35.01 66.48 -11.14
N GLN A 146 -34.23 66.72 -12.17
CA GLN A 146 -33.39 65.83 -12.95
C GLN A 146 -31.99 65.83 -12.31
N ALA A 147 -31.35 64.67 -12.21
CA ALA A 147 -29.89 64.59 -12.20
C ALA A 147 -29.44 63.24 -12.74
N HIS A 148 -28.80 63.33 -13.90
CA HIS A 148 -28.10 62.32 -14.67
C HIS A 148 -26.61 62.37 -14.29
N GLN A 149 -25.95 61.22 -14.15
CA GLN A 149 -24.52 61.00 -14.41
C GLN A 149 -24.27 59.48 -14.40
N GLU A 150 -24.27 58.78 -15.55
CA GLU A 150 -23.18 58.59 -16.53
C GLU A 150 -21.89 57.95 -16.00
N ASN A 151 -21.67 56.70 -16.45
CA ASN A 151 -20.44 56.07 -16.98
C ASN A 151 -19.09 56.39 -16.28
N ASN A 152 -18.13 55.46 -16.13
CA ASN A 152 -17.49 54.72 -17.22
C ASN A 152 -16.29 53.85 -16.73
N HIS A 153 -15.89 52.87 -17.58
CA HIS A 153 -14.60 52.13 -17.65
C HIS A 153 -14.25 51.12 -16.52
N GLY A 154 -13.89 49.86 -16.77
CA GLY A 154 -13.50 49.15 -17.99
C GLY A 154 -11.97 49.10 -18.21
N LYS A 155 -11.32 48.00 -17.81
CA LYS A 155 -10.17 47.33 -18.47
C LYS A 155 -9.74 46.09 -17.64
N GLU A 156 -9.72 44.84 -18.14
CA GLU A 156 -8.73 44.21 -19.07
C GLU A 156 -7.29 44.35 -18.50
N GLU A 157 -6.43 43.34 -18.31
CA GLU A 157 -6.08 42.07 -18.98
C GLU A 157 -5.49 41.14 -17.87
N GLY A 158 -5.46 39.80 -17.92
CA GLY A 158 -4.81 38.94 -18.90
C GLY A 158 -3.50 38.33 -18.33
N GLY A 159 -3.38 37.00 -18.33
CA GLY A 159 -2.10 36.33 -18.56
C GLY A 159 -1.37 35.62 -17.41
N LYS A 160 -1.49 34.28 -17.43
CA LYS A 160 -0.44 33.23 -17.38
C LYS A 160 0.35 32.92 -16.09
N GLU A 161 0.23 31.63 -15.74
CA GLU A 161 1.29 30.61 -15.49
C GLU A 161 2.55 30.98 -14.70
N GLN A 162 2.83 30.23 -13.63
CA GLN A 162 4.00 29.34 -13.54
C GLN A 162 4.04 28.60 -12.19
N GLY A 163 4.19 27.27 -12.26
CA GLY A 163 4.64 26.49 -11.11
C GLY A 163 6.16 26.57 -10.96
N GLN A 164 6.65 26.40 -9.73
CA GLN A 164 8.00 25.89 -9.44
C GLN A 164 8.14 25.53 -7.95
N LYS A 165 8.52 24.28 -7.68
CA LYS A 165 9.44 23.88 -6.58
C LYS A 165 10.86 23.81 -7.20
N PRO A 166 11.94 23.57 -6.43
CA PRO A 166 12.33 24.02 -5.09
C PRO A 166 13.70 24.77 -5.14
N ALA A 167 14.19 25.32 -4.01
CA ALA A 167 15.58 25.79 -3.90
C ALA A 167 16.31 25.08 -2.76
N THR A 168 17.49 24.57 -3.12
CA THR A 168 18.53 23.89 -2.34
C THR A 168 19.32 24.85 -1.45
N ALA A 169 19.77 24.39 -0.28
CA ALA A 169 21.01 24.87 0.35
C ALA A 169 21.58 23.82 1.31
N ASP A 170 22.76 23.31 0.95
CA ASP A 170 23.67 22.57 1.82
C ASP A 170 24.13 23.43 3.00
N GLY A 171 24.31 22.80 4.16
CA GLY A 171 24.75 23.45 5.39
C GLY A 171 25.24 22.44 6.42
N GLU A 172 26.43 21.90 6.16
CA GLU A 172 27.21 21.07 7.07
C GLU A 172 27.55 21.84 8.35
N SER A 173 27.25 21.29 9.54
CA SER A 173 27.78 21.80 10.81
C SER A 173 27.93 20.68 11.83
N LYS A 174 29.19 20.25 12.00
CA LYS A 174 29.68 19.42 13.09
C LYS A 174 29.47 20.13 14.44
N ALA A 175 28.83 19.47 15.39
CA ALA A 175 29.07 19.75 16.81
C ALA A 175 28.85 18.50 17.67
N LYS A 176 29.96 18.00 18.22
CA LYS A 176 30.04 16.95 19.25
C LYS A 176 29.42 17.47 20.56
N LYS A 177 28.73 16.60 21.32
CA LYS A 177 28.88 16.45 22.79
C LYS A 177 28.02 15.30 23.36
N LYS A 178 28.69 14.31 23.95
CA LYS A 178 28.18 13.40 25.00
C LYS A 178 28.32 14.09 26.37
N PRO A 179 27.50 13.69 27.35
CA PRO A 179 28.00 13.14 28.62
C PRO A 179 27.30 11.78 28.90
N GLN A 180 27.90 10.64 29.27
CA GLN A 180 28.84 10.21 30.31
C GLN A 180 28.38 10.41 31.77
N ILE A 181 28.43 9.29 32.52
CA ILE A 181 28.25 9.02 33.97
C ILE A 181 26.81 8.55 34.33
N GLN A 182 26.53 7.24 34.49
CA GLN A 182 26.88 6.27 35.56
C GLN A 182 26.22 6.50 36.94
N GLY A 183 25.30 5.61 37.29
CA GLY A 183 24.77 5.39 38.65
C GLY A 183 23.70 4.29 38.63
N ARG A 184 24.07 2.99 38.68
CA ARG A 184 24.08 2.14 39.90
C ARG A 184 22.65 1.98 40.45
N GLY A 185 21.89 0.91 40.22
CA GLY A 185 22.22 -0.51 40.31
C GLY A 185 21.43 -1.12 41.47
N ARG A 186 20.53 -2.08 41.21
CA ARG A 186 20.04 -3.15 42.12
C ARG A 186 18.97 -3.98 41.39
N GLY A 187 19.23 -5.27 41.22
CA GLY A 187 18.28 -6.20 40.61
C GLY A 187 18.95 -7.47 40.09
N ILE A 188 19.76 -8.12 40.94
CA ILE A 188 20.21 -9.49 40.72
C ILE A 188 19.01 -10.39 41.01
N GLY A 189 18.47 -11.02 39.96
CA GLY A 189 17.48 -12.08 40.04
C GLY A 189 17.97 -13.27 39.21
N ILE A 190 18.78 -14.11 39.83
CA ILE A 190 19.18 -15.43 39.33
C ILE A 190 18.03 -16.40 39.66
N MET A 191 17.86 -17.46 38.85
CA MET A 191 16.98 -18.65 38.98
C MET A 191 15.68 -18.57 38.16
N ASN A 192 15.27 -19.52 37.30
CA ASN A 192 15.67 -20.92 37.05
C ASN A 192 15.39 -21.35 35.59
N LYS A 193 16.20 -22.29 35.09
CA LYS A 193 15.84 -23.19 33.97
C LYS A 193 14.82 -24.22 34.49
N GLY A 194 13.67 -24.35 33.82
CA GLY A 194 12.71 -25.44 34.00
C GLY A 194 11.49 -25.20 33.09
N ARG A 195 11.33 -25.94 32.00
CA ARG A 195 10.61 -27.23 31.89
C ARG A 195 9.08 -27.04 31.78
N GLY A 196 8.56 -27.25 30.57
CA GLY A 196 7.19 -27.72 30.32
C GLY A 196 6.14 -26.64 30.06
N GLY A 197 5.44 -26.76 28.93
CA GLY A 197 4.19 -26.02 28.70
C GLY A 197 3.87 -25.77 27.23
N TRP A 198 3.84 -26.82 26.40
CA TRP A 198 3.15 -26.78 25.11
C TRP A 198 1.66 -26.54 25.39
N THR A 199 1.20 -25.30 25.26
CA THR A 199 -0.24 -25.00 25.28
C THR A 199 -0.80 -25.44 23.94
N GLY A 200 -1.35 -26.65 23.94
CA GLY A 200 -2.06 -27.21 22.81
C GLY A 200 -3.25 -26.33 22.42
N SER A 201 -3.28 -25.92 21.16
CA SER A 201 -4.51 -25.65 20.42
C SER A 201 -4.47 -26.54 19.19
N GLY A 202 -5.46 -27.42 19.06
CA GLY A 202 -5.50 -28.54 18.13
C GLY A 202 -5.36 -28.13 16.66
N PHE A 203 -4.58 -28.93 15.95
CA PHE A 203 -4.80 -29.17 14.54
C PHE A 203 -6.08 -30.00 14.43
N ASP A 204 -7.20 -29.37 14.09
CA ASP A 204 -8.37 -30.06 13.56
C ASP A 204 -8.00 -30.65 12.20
N VAL A 205 -7.72 -31.95 12.19
CA VAL A 205 -7.64 -32.79 10.99
C VAL A 205 -8.75 -33.82 11.14
N ASP A 206 -9.95 -33.45 10.74
CA ASP A 206 -10.97 -34.41 10.30
C ASP A 206 -11.92 -33.72 9.32
N GLY A 207 -11.85 -34.16 8.07
CA GLY A 207 -12.73 -33.80 6.97
C GLY A 207 -12.58 -34.86 5.89
N ARG A 208 -13.00 -36.08 6.22
CA ARG A 208 -13.01 -37.27 5.36
C ARG A 208 -14.11 -37.17 4.30
N ASN A 209 -13.79 -37.75 3.14
CA ASN A 209 -14.65 -38.29 2.07
C ASN A 209 -15.55 -37.32 1.30
#